data_AF-A0A1H1RLR3-F1
#
_entry.id   AF-A0A1H1RLR3-F1
#
_cell.length_a   1.000
_cell.length_b   1.000
_cell.length_c   1.000
_cell.angle_alpha   90.00
_cell.angle_beta   90.00
_cell.angle_gamma   90.00
#
_symmetry.space_group_name_H-M   'P 1'
#
loop_
_entity.id
_entity.type
_entity.pdbx_description
1 polymer ?
#
loop_
_entity_poly.entity_id
_entity_poly.type
_entity_poly.pdbx_seq_one_letter_code
_entity_poly.pdbx_strand_id
1 'polypeptide(L)'
;MSLKKINDQLNKNVNEETQLINSLSIGKYFLIYIPILFLMFAVSQLVAGLFFEFEFDWRMVLVQAIGFAIFFRVFHKVRKYTQQNWKNKHN
;
A
#
# COMPACT_ATOMS: atom_id res chain seq x y z
N MET A 1 18.45 3.64 -23.58
CA MET A 1 17.65 2.63 -22.83
C MET A 1 16.29 2.53 -23.51
N SER A 2 15.80 1.35 -23.92
CA SER A 2 14.52 1.28 -24.66
C SER A 2 13.34 1.27 -23.69
N LEU A 3 12.25 1.98 -24.05
CA LEU A 3 11.01 2.03 -23.27
C LEU A 3 10.44 0.64 -22.96
N LYS A 4 10.64 -0.33 -23.87
CA LYS A 4 10.24 -1.73 -23.68
C LYS A 4 10.98 -2.38 -22.51
N LYS A 5 12.31 -2.21 -22.43
CA LYS A 5 13.11 -2.74 -21.32
C LYS A 5 12.71 -2.12 -19.97
N ILE A 6 12.38 -0.83 -19.96
CA ILE A 6 11.90 -0.12 -18.76
C ILE A 6 10.55 -0.69 -18.30
N ASN A 7 9.61 -0.85 -19.23
CA ASN A 7 8.29 -1.42 -18.94
C ASN A 7 8.36 -2.87 -18.42
N ASP A 8 9.24 -3.69 -19.00
CA ASP A 8 9.42 -5.09 -18.57
C ASP A 8 10.02 -5.17 -17.17
N GLN A 9 11.00 -4.30 -16.85
CA GLN A 9 11.58 -4.20 -15.49
C GLN A 9 10.56 -3.73 -14.47
N LEU A 10 9.76 -2.70 -14.79
CA LEU A 10 8.69 -2.20 -13.93
C LEU A 10 7.67 -3.29 -13.61
N ASN A 11 7.19 -4.01 -14.62
CA ASN A 11 6.23 -5.10 -14.42
C ASN A 11 6.80 -6.24 -13.57
N LYS A 12 8.08 -6.57 -13.77
CA LYS A 12 8.76 -7.60 -12.96
C LYS A 12 8.85 -7.19 -11.49
N ASN A 13 9.38 -6.00 -11.22
CA ASN A 13 9.55 -5.49 -9.85
C ASN A 13 8.21 -5.42 -9.10
N VAL A 14 7.20 -4.85 -9.75
CA VAL A 14 5.84 -4.76 -9.20
C VAL A 14 5.25 -6.13 -8.87
N ASN A 15 5.51 -7.14 -9.71
CA ASN A 15 5.00 -8.49 -9.51
C ASN A 15 5.74 -9.20 -8.35
N GLU A 16 7.06 -9.00 -8.23
CA GLU A 16 7.87 -9.48 -7.11
C GLU A 16 7.43 -8.87 -5.77
N GLU A 17 7.24 -7.55 -5.72
CA GLU A 17 6.71 -6.86 -4.53
C GLU A 17 5.31 -7.37 -4.16
N THR A 18 4.44 -7.56 -5.14
CA THR A 18 3.08 -8.09 -4.90
C THR A 18 3.14 -9.53 -4.37
N GLN A 19 4.11 -10.34 -4.79
CA GLN A 19 4.31 -11.68 -4.25
C GLN A 19 4.81 -11.67 -2.81
N LEU A 20 5.78 -10.79 -2.49
CA LEU A 20 6.29 -10.61 -1.13
C LEU A 20 5.20 -10.14 -0.17
N ILE A 21 4.38 -9.18 -0.57
CA ILE A 21 3.26 -8.69 0.24
C ILE A 21 2.25 -9.80 0.49
N ASN A 22 1.97 -10.62 -0.52
CA ASN A 22 1.03 -11.73 -0.39
C ASN A 22 1.60 -12.94 0.37
N SER A 23 2.92 -13.12 0.40
CA SER A 23 3.57 -14.21 1.15
C SER A 23 3.63 -13.93 2.65
N LEU A 24 3.57 -12.65 3.05
CA LEU A 24 3.46 -12.27 4.44
C LEU A 24 2.14 -12.77 5.06
N SER A 25 2.26 -13.37 6.24
CA SER A 25 1.11 -13.71 7.07
C SER A 25 0.35 -12.45 7.46
N ILE A 26 -0.96 -12.57 7.68
CA ILE A 26 -1.82 -11.42 7.91
C ILE A 26 -1.37 -10.60 9.12
N GLY A 27 -0.94 -11.28 10.19
CA GLY A 27 -0.41 -10.63 11.40
C GLY A 27 0.88 -9.84 11.12
N LYS A 28 1.85 -10.45 10.41
CA LYS A 28 3.11 -9.76 10.05
C LYS A 28 2.86 -8.56 9.13
N TYR A 29 1.93 -8.70 8.20
CA TYR A 29 1.53 -7.60 7.32
C TYR A 29 1.03 -6.41 8.12
N PHE A 30 0.05 -6.61 9.01
CA PHE A 30 -0.49 -5.54 9.85
C PHE A 30 0.54 -4.96 10.81
N LEU A 31 1.39 -5.80 11.41
CA LEU A 31 2.44 -5.38 12.33
C LEU A 31 3.47 -4.44 11.66
N ILE A 32 3.73 -4.61 10.37
CA ILE A 32 4.64 -3.74 9.61
C ILE A 32 3.91 -2.51 9.06
N TYR A 33 2.75 -2.71 8.44
CA TYR A 33 2.05 -1.63 7.73
C TYR A 33 1.42 -0.60 8.67
N ILE A 34 0.84 -1.02 9.80
CA ILE A 34 0.15 -0.09 10.71
C ILE A 34 1.12 0.97 11.26
N PRO A 35 2.31 0.63 11.80
CA PRO A 35 3.26 1.64 12.28
C PRO A 35 3.74 2.59 11.18
N ILE A 36 4.00 2.08 9.97
CA ILE A 36 4.43 2.90 8.83
C ILE A 36 3.33 3.90 8.47
N LEU A 37 2.09 3.43 8.32
CA LEU A 37 0.94 4.28 7.99
C LEU A 37 0.65 5.28 9.09
N PHE A 38 0.74 4.87 10.36
CA PHE A 38 0.58 5.75 11.51
C PHE A 38 1.59 6.90 11.45
N LEU A 39 2.88 6.60 11.22
CA LEU A 39 3.92 7.63 11.11
C LEU A 39 3.67 8.55 9.92
N MET A 40 3.31 8.01 8.75
CA MET A 40 3.02 8.82 7.56
C MET A 40 1.86 9.79 7.81
N PHE A 41 0.78 9.32 8.41
CA PHE A 41 -0.39 10.16 8.73
C PHE A 41 -0.11 11.14 9.86
N ALA A 42 0.62 10.73 10.90
CA ALA A 42 1.01 11.62 11.98
C ALA A 42 1.88 12.78 11.47
N VAL A 43 2.89 12.49 10.64
CA VAL A 43 3.72 13.52 10.02
C VAL A 43 2.89 14.42 9.12
N SER A 44 1.97 13.86 8.34
CA SER A 44 1.09 14.63 7.46
C SER A 44 0.17 15.58 8.26
N GLN A 45 -0.38 15.13 9.38
CA GLN A 45 -1.17 16.00 10.27
C GLN A 45 -0.33 17.07 10.95
N LEU A 46 0.90 16.74 11.40
CA LEU A 46 1.82 17.74 11.95
C LEU A 46 2.18 18.82 10.94
N VAL A 47 2.45 18.44 9.69
CA VAL A 47 2.71 19.39 8.60
C VAL A 47 1.45 20.20 8.29
N ALA A 48 0.27 19.57 8.22
CA ALA A 48 -0.99 20.26 8.00
C ALA A 48 -1.29 21.29 9.11
N GLY A 49 -0.99 20.96 10.36
CA GLY A 49 -1.14 21.86 11.51
C GLY A 49 -0.27 23.12 11.45
N LEU A 50 0.77 23.15 10.59
CA LEU A 50 1.54 24.37 10.34
C LEU A 50 0.83 25.36 9.41
N PHE A 51 -0.11 24.88 8.59
CA PHE A 51 -0.79 25.69 7.57
C PHE A 51 -2.29 25.86 7.82
N PHE A 52 -2.89 24.99 8.63
CA PHE A 52 -4.31 24.94 8.93
C PHE A 52 -4.52 24.77 10.44
N GLU A 53 -5.65 25.25 10.96
CA GLU A 53 -6.09 24.97 12.33
C GLU A 53 -6.57 23.52 12.44
N PHE A 54 -5.60 22.61 12.47
CA PHE A 54 -5.83 21.17 12.55
C PHE A 54 -5.24 20.63 13.85
N GLU A 55 -6.10 20.16 14.75
CA GLU A 55 -5.66 19.53 15.99
C GLU A 55 -5.16 18.11 15.74
N PHE A 56 -3.98 17.79 16.26
CA PHE A 56 -3.43 16.45 16.16
C PHE A 56 -4.17 15.48 17.10
N ASP A 57 -4.88 14.51 16.51
CA ASP A 57 -5.51 13.40 17.25
C ASP A 57 -4.91 12.05 16.85
N TRP A 58 -4.04 11.53 17.71
CA TRP A 58 -3.39 10.24 17.51
C TRP A 58 -4.36 9.06 17.41
N ARG A 59 -5.55 9.14 18.03
CA ARG A 59 -6.55 8.05 17.98
C ARG A 59 -7.13 7.96 16.58
N MET A 60 -7.47 9.12 16.01
CA MET A 60 -7.95 9.22 14.63
C MET A 60 -6.88 8.72 13.65
N VAL A 61 -5.62 9.11 13.85
CA VAL A 61 -4.48 8.63 13.04
C VAL A 61 -4.34 7.10 13.09
N LEU A 62 -4.48 6.51 14.28
CA LEU A 62 -4.42 5.04 14.44
C LEU A 62 -5.57 4.34 13.72
N VAL A 63 -6.80 4.84 13.86
CA VAL A 63 -7.97 4.31 13.15
C VAL A 63 -7.77 4.40 11.63
N GLN A 64 -7.26 5.53 11.14
CA GLN A 64 -6.93 5.70 9.72
C GLN A 64 -5.86 4.69 9.27
N ALA A 65 -4.78 4.52 10.03
CA ALA A 65 -3.71 3.57 9.71
C ALA A 65 -4.24 2.12 9.62
N ILE A 66 -5.08 1.70 10.55
CA ILE A 66 -5.72 0.38 10.52
C ILE A 66 -6.64 0.25 9.30
N GLY A 67 -7.51 1.25 9.06
CA GLY A 67 -8.42 1.25 7.92
C GLY A 67 -7.69 1.16 6.57
N PHE A 68 -6.64 1.95 6.40
CA PHE A 68 -5.80 1.91 5.19
C PHE A 68 -5.02 0.60 5.06
N ALA A 69 -4.51 0.02 6.16
CA ALA A 69 -3.86 -1.29 6.10
C ALA A 69 -4.81 -2.38 5.61
N ILE A 70 -6.06 -2.38 6.09
CA ILE A 70 -7.10 -3.32 5.63
C ILE A 70 -7.42 -3.05 4.15
N PHE A 71 -7.63 -1.79 3.78
CA PHE A 71 -7.91 -1.39 2.40
C PHE A 71 -6.81 -1.85 1.44
N PHE A 72 -5.53 -1.57 1.76
CA PHE A 72 -4.40 -1.98 0.93
C PHE A 72 -4.32 -3.50 0.80
N ARG A 73 -4.59 -4.25 1.87
CA ARG A 73 -4.62 -5.72 1.81
C ARG A 73 -5.65 -6.22 0.81
N VAL A 74 -6.87 -5.67 0.86
CA VAL A 74 -7.94 -6.02 -0.08
C VAL A 74 -7.56 -5.59 -1.50
N PHE A 75 -7.06 -4.38 -1.66
CA PHE A 75 -6.62 -3.85 -2.95
C PHE A 75 -5.55 -4.73 -3.62
N HIS A 76 -4.53 -5.15 -2.88
CA HIS A 76 -3.50 -6.07 -3.40
C HIS A 76 -4.07 -7.41 -3.85
N LYS A 77 -5.07 -7.94 -3.13
CA LYS A 77 -5.76 -9.18 -3.51
C LYS A 77 -6.58 -9.00 -4.78
N VAL A 78 -7.34 -7.92 -4.89
CA VAL A 78 -8.12 -7.58 -6.09
C VAL A 78 -7.21 -7.38 -7.28
N ARG A 79 -6.12 -6.62 -7.14
CA ARG A 79 -5.13 -6.40 -8.20
C ARG A 79 -4.57 -7.72 -8.73
N LYS A 80 -4.19 -8.64 -7.83
CA LYS A 80 -3.68 -9.96 -8.22
C LYS A 80 -4.72 -10.73 -9.04
N TYR A 81 -5.99 -10.70 -8.61
CA TYR A 81 -7.08 -11.37 -9.32
C TYR A 81 -7.31 -10.77 -10.71
N THR A 82 -7.38 -9.44 -10.82
CA THR A 82 -7.51 -8.74 -12.10
C THR A 82 -6.34 -9.03 -13.04
N GLN A 83 -5.11 -9.05 -12.52
CA GLN A 83 -3.91 -9.35 -13.32
C GLN A 83 -3.90 -10.81 -13.81
N GLN A 84 -4.36 -11.76 -12.99
CA GLN A 84 -4.51 -13.16 -13.40
C GLN A 84 -5.58 -13.32 -14.49
N ASN A 85 -6.75 -12.70 -14.32
CA ASN A 85 -7.82 -12.75 -15.32
C ASN A 85 -7.43 -12.07 -16.64
N TRP A 86 -6.70 -10.95 -16.58
CA TRP A 86 -6.20 -10.29 -17.79
C TRP A 86 -5.22 -11.20 -18.55
N LYS A 87 -4.28 -11.84 -17.84
CA LYS A 87 -3.37 -12.82 -18.44
C LYS A 87 -4.12 -13.99 -19.06
N ASN A 88 -5.13 -14.53 -18.39
CA ASN A 88 -5.93 -15.66 -18.90
C ASN A 88 -6.80 -15.29 -20.11
N LYS A 89 -7.18 -14.02 -20.28
CA LYS A 89 -8.01 -13.56 -21.41
C LYS A 89 -7.20 -13.19 -22.66
N HIS A 90 -5.89 -12.96 -22.51
CA HIS A 90 -4.98 -12.52 -23.57
C HIS A 90 -3.83 -13.51 -23.85
N ASN A 91 -3.90 -14.73 -23.28
CA ASN A 91 -3.16 -15.91 -23.68
C ASN A 91 -4.10 -16.86 -24.44
#